data_AF-A0A382Z960-F1
#
_entry.id   AF-A0A382Z960-F1
#
_cell.length_a   1.000
_cell.length_b   1.000
_cell.length_c   1.000
_cell.angle_alpha   90.00
_cell.angle_beta   90.00
_cell.angle_gamma   90.00
#
_symmetry.space_group_name_H-M   'P 1'
#
loop_
_entity.id
_entity.type
_entity.pdbx_description
1 polymer ?
#
loop_
_entity_poly.entity_id
_entity_poly.type
_entity_poly.pdbx_seq_one_letter_code
_entity_poly.pdbx_strand_id
1 'polypeptide(L)'
;GEPYPGSGGGYPTREGWTFHRHCWNMQQVMGAFMPMGVHGQRVFCHPGYDLVVAKFGGHPVTGNAYTDVTHGSLYRTILNRCQGPR
;
A
#
# COMPACT_ATOMS: atom_id res chain seq x y z
N GLY A 1 -5.96 -1.52 -15.10
CA GLY A 1 -6.46 -2.84 -15.47
C GLY A 1 -7.57 -3.16 -14.52
N GLU A 2 -8.70 -3.66 -15.02
CA GLU A 2 -9.82 -4.04 -14.16
C GLU A 2 -9.37 -5.08 -13.11
N PRO A 3 -9.78 -4.94 -11.83
CA PRO A 3 -9.49 -5.95 -10.82
C PRO A 3 -10.14 -7.29 -11.21
N TYR A 4 -9.37 -8.38 -11.23
CA TYR A 4 -9.95 -9.72 -11.38
C TYR A 4 -10.94 -10.01 -10.22
N PRO A 5 -11.99 -10.84 -10.43
CA PRO A 5 -12.81 -11.33 -9.32
C PRO A 5 -11.92 -12.03 -8.27
N GLY A 6 -11.93 -11.57 -7.02
CA GLY A 6 -10.99 -12.03 -5.99
C GLY A 6 -9.58 -11.38 -6.04
N SER A 7 -9.45 -10.23 -6.71
CA SER A 7 -8.22 -9.46 -7.01
C SER A 7 -7.27 -9.14 -5.86
N GLY A 8 -7.69 -9.35 -4.60
CA GLY A 8 -6.74 -9.48 -3.51
C GLY A 8 -5.72 -10.62 -3.72
N GLY A 9 -5.86 -11.45 -4.76
CA GLY A 9 -4.96 -12.57 -5.05
C GLY A 9 -4.98 -13.63 -3.95
N GLY A 10 -6.07 -13.69 -3.18
CA GLY A 10 -6.17 -14.49 -1.95
C GLY A 10 -5.57 -13.84 -0.70
N TYR A 11 -5.12 -12.57 -0.76
CA TYR A 11 -4.62 -11.83 0.40
C TYR A 11 -5.75 -11.04 1.09
N PRO A 12 -6.16 -11.41 2.31
CA PRO A 12 -7.28 -10.75 3.01
C PRO A 12 -7.05 -9.26 3.26
N THR A 13 -5.78 -8.84 3.34
CA THR A 13 -5.38 -7.45 3.63
C THR A 13 -5.39 -6.54 2.40
N ARG A 14 -5.71 -7.04 1.20
CA ARG A 14 -5.55 -6.31 -0.07
C ARG A 14 -6.80 -6.35 -0.95
N GLU A 15 -7.96 -6.39 -0.33
CA GLU A 15 -9.22 -6.26 -1.05
C GLU A 15 -9.27 -4.94 -1.85
N GLY A 16 -9.69 -5.02 -3.11
CA GLY A 16 -9.76 -3.87 -4.02
C GLY A 16 -8.41 -3.42 -4.62
N TRP A 17 -7.30 -4.11 -4.30
CA TRP A 17 -6.00 -3.81 -4.89
C TRP A 17 -5.86 -4.53 -6.24
N THR A 18 -5.06 -3.96 -7.14
CA THR A 18 -4.67 -4.62 -8.40
C THR A 18 -3.16 -4.68 -8.51
N PHE A 19 -2.62 -5.57 -9.36
CA PHE A 19 -1.18 -5.65 -9.61
C PHE A 19 -0.87 -5.34 -11.06
N HIS A 20 0.00 -4.35 -11.31
CA HIS A 20 0.40 -3.95 -12.66
C HIS A 20 1.78 -3.31 -12.65
N ARG A 21 2.62 -3.60 -13.65
CA ARG A 21 3.99 -3.05 -13.80
C ARG A 21 4.81 -3.17 -12.51
N HIS A 22 4.83 -4.36 -11.92
CA HIS A 22 5.54 -4.68 -10.68
C HIS A 22 5.11 -3.87 -9.43
N CYS A 23 3.96 -3.20 -9.49
CA CYS A 23 3.41 -2.43 -8.38
C CYS A 23 2.06 -2.99 -7.94
N TRP A 24 1.81 -2.94 -6.63
CA TRP A 24 0.45 -2.99 -6.12
C TRP A 24 -0.20 -1.64 -6.28
N ASN A 25 -1.37 -1.60 -6.92
CA ASN A 25 -2.15 -0.40 -7.17
C ASN A 25 -3.36 -0.39 -6.26
N MET A 26 -3.52 0.70 -5.53
CA MET A 26 -4.56 0.95 -4.54
C MET A 26 -5.40 2.16 -4.96
N GLN A 27 -5.51 2.44 -6.27
CA GLN A 27 -6.14 3.66 -6.77
C GLN A 27 -7.56 3.86 -6.22
N GLN A 28 -8.36 2.80 -6.19
CA GLN A 28 -9.75 2.85 -5.69
C GLN A 28 -9.85 2.88 -4.16
N VAL A 29 -8.78 2.52 -3.44
CA VAL A 29 -8.78 2.37 -1.98
C VAL A 29 -8.10 3.56 -1.28
N MET A 30 -7.01 4.06 -1.85
CA MET A 30 -6.16 5.11 -1.28
C MET A 30 -5.53 6.03 -2.33
N GLY A 31 -5.93 5.99 -3.62
CA GLY A 31 -5.38 6.89 -4.65
C GLY A 31 -3.87 6.72 -4.92
N ALA A 32 -3.29 5.57 -4.58
CA ALA A 32 -1.84 5.36 -4.55
C ALA A 32 -1.41 4.05 -5.22
N PHE A 33 -0.11 3.91 -5.47
CA PHE A 33 0.54 2.67 -5.90
C PHE A 33 1.84 2.43 -5.12
N MET A 34 2.28 1.17 -5.07
CA MET A 34 3.34 0.76 -4.16
C MET A 34 4.09 -0.49 -4.65
N PRO A 35 5.37 -0.35 -5.04
CA PRO A 35 6.33 -1.43 -4.98
C PRO A 35 6.51 -1.92 -3.53
N MET A 36 6.60 -3.23 -3.36
CA MET A 36 6.67 -3.89 -2.06
C MET A 36 7.79 -4.93 -2.06
N GLY A 37 8.57 -4.96 -0.99
CA GLY A 37 9.51 -6.05 -0.71
C GLY A 37 9.14 -6.79 0.57
N VAL A 38 9.59 -8.04 0.66
CA VAL A 38 9.49 -8.86 1.88
C VAL A 38 10.22 -8.20 3.06
N HIS A 39 10.00 -8.70 4.28
CA HIS A 39 10.56 -8.11 5.52
C HIS A 39 10.15 -6.65 5.76
N GLY A 40 9.12 -6.18 5.05
CA GLY A 40 8.46 -4.90 5.29
C GLY A 40 9.04 -3.71 4.52
N GLN A 41 9.69 -3.92 3.37
CA GLN A 41 10.09 -2.83 2.48
C GLN A 41 8.86 -2.28 1.73
N ARG A 42 8.72 -0.96 1.63
CA ARG A 42 7.60 -0.30 0.91
C ARG A 42 8.04 1.03 0.29
N VAL A 43 7.55 1.32 -0.92
CA VAL A 43 7.64 2.65 -1.52
C VAL A 43 6.22 3.09 -1.89
N PHE A 44 5.60 3.92 -1.06
CA PHE A 44 4.22 4.37 -1.27
C PHE A 44 4.22 5.69 -2.04
N CYS A 45 3.56 5.73 -3.20
CA CYS A 45 3.49 6.89 -4.08
C CYS A 45 2.03 7.34 -4.23
N HIS A 46 1.71 8.56 -3.81
CA HIS A 46 0.37 9.15 -3.93
C HIS A 46 0.41 10.42 -4.80
N PRO A 47 0.10 10.32 -6.11
CA PRO A 47 0.23 11.45 -7.03
C PRO A 47 -0.69 12.62 -6.70
N GLY A 48 -1.89 12.36 -6.16
CA GLY A 48 -2.84 13.43 -5.81
C GLY A 48 -2.41 14.33 -4.63
N TYR A 49 -1.39 13.92 -3.88
CA TYR A 49 -0.84 14.70 -2.75
C TYR A 49 0.64 15.06 -2.96
N ASP A 50 1.19 14.82 -4.16
CA ASP A 50 2.62 14.96 -4.46
C ASP A 50 3.53 14.32 -3.39
N LEU A 51 3.15 13.10 -2.98
CA LEU A 51 3.73 12.43 -1.81
C LEU A 51 4.42 11.11 -2.19
N VAL A 52 5.64 10.94 -1.69
CA VAL A 52 6.36 9.66 -1.71
C VAL A 52 6.84 9.31 -0.30
N VAL A 53 6.59 8.07 0.13
CA VAL A 53 7.06 7.53 1.42
C VAL A 53 7.89 6.27 1.15
N ALA A 54 9.21 6.38 1.32
CA ALA A 54 10.12 5.24 1.31
C ALA A 54 10.27 4.68 2.74
N LYS A 55 9.89 3.42 2.94
CA LYS A 55 10.00 2.73 4.23
C LYS A 55 10.90 1.52 4.09
N PHE A 56 11.99 1.53 4.88
CA PHE A 56 12.90 0.40 4.99
C PHE A 56 12.54 -0.48 6.20
N GLY A 57 12.67 -1.80 6.07
CA GLY A 57 12.28 -2.75 7.10
C GLY A 57 13.13 -4.02 7.15
N GLY A 58 13.11 -4.67 8.31
CA GLY A 58 13.77 -5.95 8.59
C GLY A 58 12.90 -6.85 9.47
N HIS A 59 11.60 -6.93 9.18
CA HIS A 59 10.66 -7.74 9.94
C HIS A 59 11.13 -9.21 9.94
N PRO A 60 11.16 -9.95 11.08
CA PRO A 60 11.77 -11.27 11.14
C PRO A 60 11.05 -12.32 10.28
N VAL A 61 9.76 -12.11 10.01
CA VAL A 61 8.98 -12.96 9.10
C VAL A 61 8.92 -12.33 7.72
N THR A 62 9.23 -13.12 6.68
CA THR A 62 9.33 -12.69 5.28
C THR A 62 8.01 -12.16 4.70
N GLY A 63 6.87 -12.75 5.10
CA GLY A 63 5.56 -12.48 4.48
C GLY A 63 5.03 -11.05 4.70
N ASN A 64 4.58 -10.42 3.62
CA ASN A 64 4.03 -9.04 3.67
C ASN A 64 2.76 -8.92 4.52
N ALA A 65 1.93 -9.97 4.57
CA ALA A 65 0.69 -9.99 5.35
C ALA A 65 0.91 -9.64 6.83
N TYR A 66 2.07 -10.01 7.40
CA TYR A 66 2.44 -9.71 8.78
C TYR A 66 2.71 -8.22 9.04
N THR A 67 2.87 -7.42 7.99
CA THR A 67 3.18 -5.99 8.09
C THR A 67 2.12 -5.09 7.45
N ASP A 68 1.18 -5.66 6.70
CA ASP A 68 0.22 -4.89 5.89
C ASP A 68 -0.70 -4.01 6.74
N VAL A 69 -1.19 -4.52 7.89
CA VAL A 69 -2.06 -3.74 8.79
C VAL A 69 -1.32 -2.55 9.38
N THR A 70 -0.12 -2.76 9.93
CA THR A 70 0.68 -1.68 10.54
C THR A 70 1.08 -0.62 9.51
N HIS A 71 1.49 -1.03 8.30
CA HIS A 71 1.80 -0.09 7.23
C HIS A 71 0.55 0.65 6.71
N GLY A 72 -0.58 -0.04 6.59
CA GLY A 72 -1.86 0.58 6.23
C GLY A 72 -2.25 1.71 7.18
N SER A 73 -2.10 1.51 8.50
CA SER A 73 -2.31 2.56 9.49
C SER A 73 -1.36 3.74 9.31
N LEU A 74 -0.06 3.48 9.08
CA LEU A 74 0.93 4.53 8.81
C LEU A 74 0.51 5.42 7.63
N TYR A 75 0.15 4.83 6.49
CA TYR A 75 -0.24 5.61 5.30
C TYR A 75 -1.51 6.42 5.54
N ARG A 76 -2.54 5.83 6.18
CA ARG A 76 -3.76 6.57 6.55
C ARG A 76 -3.44 7.76 7.44
N THR A 77 -2.57 7.61 8.43
CA THR A 77 -2.15 8.72 9.29
C THR A 77 -1.44 9.82 8.49
N ILE A 78 -0.56 9.47 7.55
CA ILE A 78 0.13 10.46 6.70
C ILE A 78 -0.89 11.20 5.82
N LEU A 79 -1.79 10.47 5.14
CA LEU A 79 -2.80 11.07 4.26
C LEU A 79 -3.75 12.00 5.03
N ASN A 80 -4.16 11.64 6.24
CA ASN A 80 -4.97 12.51 7.09
C ASN A 80 -4.25 13.84 7.42
N ARG A 81 -2.92 13.83 7.56
CA ARG A 81 -2.15 15.06 7.78
C ARG A 81 -2.03 15.91 6.51
N CYS A 82 -1.95 15.27 5.33
CA CYS A 82 -1.94 15.97 4.04
C CYS A 82 -3.26 16.69 3.74
N GLN A 83 -4.38 16.23 4.30
CA GLN A 83 -5.70 16.83 4.09
C GLN A 83 -5.92 18.16 4.85
N GLY A 84 -5.02 18.55 5.77
CA GLY A 84 -5.17 19.74 6.60
C GLY A 84 -6.26 19.61 7.68
N PRO A 85 -6.41 20.60 8.59
CA PRO A 85 -7.56 20.67 9.47
C PRO A 85 -8.83 20.81 8.63
N ARG A 86 -9.87 20.03 8.97
CA ARG A 86 -11.22 20.23 8.41
C ARG A 86 -11.83 21.53 8.92
#